data_AF-A0A4S4CXS8-F1
#
_entry.id   AF-A0A4S4CXS8-F1
#
_cell.length_a   1.000
_cell.length_b   1.000
_cell.length_c   1.000
_cell.angle_alpha   90.00
_cell.angle_beta   90.00
_cell.angle_gamma   90.00
#
_symmetry.space_group_name_H-M   'P 1'
#
loop_
_entity.id
_entity.type
_entity.pdbx_description
1 polymer ?
#
loop_
_entity_poly.entity_id
_entity_poly.type
_entity_poly.pdbx_seq_one_letter_code
_entity_poly.pdbx_strand_id
1 'polypeptide(L)'
;MVTLVVATTTDPASIGPASALLAMPGWQPGLSFEGITSFVNEDVRLLQHDKGIVEEDHLDKRWEQASSEVVHELIFLSKHTAVSNRPALTIHPIGVPHLRQGDVPLQGGKPGWAAPPSPRMAPWLKLLKTIAESRGLIPEFEITLEATHHGPETNTPTMFVEIELKVEDEEEGEGERESKSNRPAKPKPKSKSSVVVAVAIEVQLQQHQSKSKSKSIARRKRKRRLRLGFI
;
A
#
# COMPACT_ATOMS: atom_id res chain seq x y z
N MET A 1 11.98 -6.10 -11.30
CA MET A 1 11.21 -4.92 -10.92
C MET A 1 10.18 -5.36 -9.92
N VAL A 2 10.09 -4.66 -8.80
CA VAL A 2 9.19 -4.99 -7.70
C VAL A 2 8.29 -3.80 -7.36
N THR A 3 7.13 -4.07 -6.78
CA THR A 3 6.31 -3.05 -6.10
C THR A 3 6.57 -3.17 -4.60
N LEU A 4 6.82 -2.04 -3.95
CA LEU A 4 6.86 -1.97 -2.50
C LEU A 4 5.48 -1.58 -1.98
N VAL A 5 4.91 -2.41 -1.10
CA VAL A 5 3.80 -2.04 -0.22
C VAL A 5 4.41 -1.72 1.13
N VAL A 6 4.15 -0.55 1.67
CA VAL A 6 4.81 -0.06 2.89
C VAL A 6 3.74 0.18 3.95
N ALA A 7 3.97 -0.35 5.15
CA ALA A 7 3.06 -0.24 6.28
C ALA A 7 3.86 0.02 7.55
N THR A 8 3.32 0.81 8.48
CA THR A 8 3.92 0.92 9.81
C THR A 8 3.30 -0.06 10.81
N THR A 9 4.01 -0.34 11.89
CA THR A 9 3.52 -1.13 13.02
C THR A 9 2.91 -0.27 14.12
N THR A 10 2.76 1.03 13.89
CA THR A 10 2.25 2.03 14.84
C THR A 10 0.90 2.60 14.40
N ASP A 11 0.47 2.34 13.17
CA ASP A 11 -0.78 2.82 12.60
C ASP A 11 -1.76 1.66 12.34
N PRO A 12 -2.96 1.64 12.97
CA PRO A 12 -3.97 0.61 12.73
C PRO A 12 -4.38 0.45 11.26
N ALA A 13 -4.43 1.55 10.49
CA ALA A 13 -4.77 1.52 9.06
C ALA A 13 -3.63 0.96 8.20
N SER A 14 -2.41 0.90 8.72
CA SER A 14 -1.30 0.13 8.16
C SER A 14 -1.35 -1.34 8.60
N ILE A 15 -1.47 -1.58 9.90
CA ILE A 15 -1.38 -2.91 10.54
C ILE A 15 -2.48 -3.84 10.02
N GLY A 16 -3.71 -3.34 9.93
CA GLY A 16 -4.87 -4.11 9.52
C GLY A 16 -4.72 -4.73 8.12
N PRO A 17 -4.54 -3.92 7.07
CA PRO A 17 -4.30 -4.41 5.72
C PRO A 17 -3.03 -5.26 5.60
N ALA A 18 -1.91 -4.85 6.23
CA ALA A 18 -0.66 -5.62 6.19
C ALA A 18 -0.86 -7.02 6.79
N SER A 19 -1.49 -7.12 7.94
CA SER A 19 -1.84 -8.40 8.57
C SER A 19 -2.79 -9.21 7.68
N ALA A 20 -3.84 -8.57 7.13
CA ALA A 20 -4.78 -9.22 6.20
C ALA A 20 -4.06 -9.83 4.99
N LEU A 21 -3.10 -9.10 4.43
CA LEU A 21 -2.29 -9.52 3.30
C LEU A 21 -1.39 -10.72 3.66
N LEU A 22 -0.67 -10.64 4.79
CA LEU A 22 0.22 -11.73 5.26
C LEU A 22 -0.52 -13.03 5.63
N ALA A 23 -1.82 -12.96 5.90
CA ALA A 23 -2.64 -14.16 6.13
C ALA A 23 -3.06 -14.87 4.83
N MET A 24 -2.84 -14.25 3.67
CA MET A 24 -3.06 -14.88 2.37
C MET A 24 -1.87 -15.81 2.03
N PRO A 25 -2.09 -16.86 1.22
CA PRO A 25 -1.01 -17.76 0.82
C PRO A 25 0.05 -17.04 -0.04
N GLY A 26 1.29 -17.53 0.01
CA GLY A 26 2.38 -17.08 -0.86
C GLY A 26 3.37 -16.10 -0.21
N TRP A 27 3.02 -15.51 0.94
CA TRP A 27 3.93 -14.62 1.67
C TRP A 27 5.01 -15.41 2.42
N GLN A 28 6.26 -15.00 2.24
CA GLN A 28 7.43 -15.56 2.93
C GLN A 28 8.27 -14.44 3.55
N PRO A 29 9.02 -14.68 4.64
CA PRO A 29 9.97 -13.70 5.16
C PRO A 29 10.99 -13.28 4.09
N GLY A 30 11.29 -11.99 4.03
CA GLY A 30 12.24 -11.39 3.10
C GLY A 30 13.49 -10.83 3.80
N LEU A 31 14.18 -9.94 3.09
CA LEU A 31 15.32 -9.19 3.62
C LEU A 31 14.89 -8.24 4.75
N SER A 32 15.64 -8.22 5.85
CA SER A 32 15.53 -7.15 6.86
C SER A 32 16.67 -6.16 6.69
N PHE A 33 16.38 -4.87 6.73
CA PHE A 33 17.38 -3.79 6.62
C PHE A 33 16.89 -2.54 7.36
N GLU A 34 17.79 -1.78 8.00
CA GLU A 34 17.45 -0.48 8.65
C GLU A 34 16.26 -0.51 9.64
N GLY A 35 15.99 -1.65 10.27
CA GLY A 35 14.82 -1.84 11.16
C GLY A 35 13.51 -2.16 10.41
N ILE A 36 13.54 -2.21 9.09
CA ILE A 36 12.44 -2.67 8.23
C ILE A 36 12.50 -4.20 8.14
N THR A 37 11.39 -4.84 8.46
CA THR A 37 11.13 -6.25 8.15
C THR A 37 10.40 -6.32 6.82
N SER A 38 10.82 -7.20 5.92
CA SER A 38 10.09 -7.42 4.67
C SER A 38 9.50 -8.81 4.55
N PHE A 39 8.47 -8.90 3.71
CA PHE A 39 7.86 -10.14 3.28
C PHE A 39 7.73 -10.12 1.77
N VAL A 40 7.89 -11.30 1.17
CA VAL A 40 7.99 -11.49 -0.28
C VAL A 40 6.79 -12.29 -0.74
N ASN A 41 6.14 -11.81 -1.81
CA ASN A 41 5.21 -12.59 -2.60
C ASN A 41 5.37 -12.19 -4.07
N GLU A 42 5.95 -13.09 -4.88
CA GLU A 42 6.26 -12.86 -6.30
C GLU A 42 7.06 -11.57 -6.54
N ASP A 43 6.49 -10.58 -7.20
CA ASP A 43 7.10 -9.28 -7.50
C ASP A 43 6.67 -8.16 -6.55
N VAL A 44 6.05 -8.50 -5.42
CA VAL A 44 5.66 -7.54 -4.40
C VAL A 44 6.36 -7.81 -3.08
N ARG A 45 6.76 -6.72 -2.43
CA ARG A 45 7.44 -6.71 -1.14
C ARG A 45 6.56 -5.93 -0.19
N LEU A 46 6.13 -6.56 0.91
CA LEU A 46 5.49 -5.85 2.01
C LEU A 46 6.59 -5.46 3.00
N LEU A 47 6.77 -4.17 3.23
CA LEU A 47 7.74 -3.61 4.16
C LEU A 47 7.01 -3.14 5.42
N GLN A 48 7.53 -3.51 6.58
CA GLN A 48 7.01 -3.13 7.89
C GLN A 48 8.10 -2.54 8.78
N HIS A 49 7.82 -1.38 9.38
CA HIS A 49 8.69 -0.71 10.35
C HIS A 49 7.86 0.11 11.36
N ASP A 50 8.49 0.65 12.40
CA ASP A 50 7.83 1.41 13.46
C ASP A 50 7.93 2.95 13.30
N LYS A 51 8.73 3.42 12.33
CA LYS A 51 8.90 4.85 12.02
C LYS A 51 7.69 5.48 11.33
N GLY A 52 7.64 6.81 11.31
CA GLY A 52 6.62 7.59 10.61
C GLY A 52 6.65 7.37 9.10
N ILE A 53 5.51 7.01 8.50
CA ILE A 53 5.46 6.64 7.07
C ILE A 53 5.82 7.80 6.13
N VAL A 54 5.51 9.03 6.54
CA VAL A 54 5.84 10.26 5.79
C VAL A 54 7.31 10.64 5.87
N GLU A 55 8.08 10.00 6.75
CA GLU A 55 9.52 10.22 6.94
C GLU A 55 10.38 9.25 6.10
N GLU A 56 9.76 8.33 5.36
CA GLU A 56 10.43 7.30 4.57
C GLU A 56 10.96 7.84 3.21
N ASP A 57 11.69 8.95 3.27
CA ASP A 57 12.32 9.55 2.10
C ASP A 57 13.26 8.53 1.42
N HIS A 58 13.15 8.49 0.09
CA HIS A 58 13.99 7.69 -0.79
C HIS A 58 14.01 6.19 -0.46
N LEU A 59 12.92 5.66 0.13
CA LEU A 59 12.80 4.24 0.48
C LEU A 59 13.03 3.31 -0.71
N ASP A 60 12.61 3.73 -1.91
CA ASP A 60 12.89 3.03 -3.16
C ASP A 60 14.39 2.82 -3.38
N LYS A 61 15.19 3.89 -3.26
CA LYS A 61 16.65 3.81 -3.46
C LYS A 61 17.33 2.98 -2.37
N ARG A 62 16.92 3.15 -1.12
CA ARG A 62 17.46 2.38 0.00
C ARG A 62 17.17 0.88 -0.17
N TRP A 63 15.96 0.54 -0.60
CA TRP A 63 15.60 -0.84 -0.94
C TRP A 63 16.45 -1.39 -2.09
N GLU A 64 16.58 -0.64 -3.19
CA GLU A 64 17.39 -1.05 -4.36
C GLU A 64 18.84 -1.33 -3.98
N GLN A 65 19.43 -0.50 -3.12
CA GLN A 65 20.79 -0.68 -2.61
C GLN A 65 20.92 -1.94 -1.75
N ALA A 66 19.96 -2.19 -0.86
CA ALA A 66 20.02 -3.31 0.07
C ALA A 66 19.69 -4.67 -0.59
N SER A 67 18.76 -4.68 -1.56
CA SER A 67 18.21 -5.91 -2.15
C SER A 67 18.70 -6.22 -3.57
N SER A 68 19.28 -5.23 -4.27
CA SER A 68 19.53 -5.26 -5.72
C SER A 68 18.27 -5.39 -6.58
N GLU A 69 17.07 -5.22 -6.01
CA GLU A 69 15.81 -5.28 -6.74
C GLU A 69 15.34 -3.89 -7.16
N VAL A 70 15.26 -3.65 -8.48
CA VAL A 70 14.73 -2.39 -9.04
C VAL A 70 13.28 -2.18 -8.61
N VAL A 71 12.98 -1.03 -8.01
CA VAL A 71 11.64 -0.65 -7.60
C VAL A 71 10.97 0.12 -8.73
N HIS A 72 9.73 -0.25 -9.07
CA HIS A 72 8.98 0.46 -10.11
C HIS A 72 7.74 1.17 -9.58
N GLU A 73 7.36 0.90 -8.32
CA GLU A 73 6.19 1.49 -7.69
C GLU A 73 6.23 1.37 -6.17
N LEU A 74 5.71 2.38 -5.47
CA LEU A 74 5.42 2.33 -4.04
C LEU A 74 3.93 2.53 -3.77
N ILE A 75 3.43 1.78 -2.79
CA ILE A 75 2.09 1.91 -2.22
C ILE A 75 2.25 2.04 -0.71
N PHE A 76 1.98 3.22 -0.19
CA PHE A 76 1.96 3.46 1.25
C PHE A 76 0.56 3.19 1.79
N LEU A 77 0.48 2.39 2.86
CA LEU A 77 -0.73 2.15 3.62
C LEU A 77 -0.67 3.03 4.85
N SER A 78 -1.68 3.86 5.08
CA SER A 78 -1.66 4.81 6.19
C SER A 78 -3.07 5.09 6.69
N LYS A 79 -3.19 5.63 7.90
CA LYS A 79 -4.37 6.36 8.31
C LYS A 79 -4.36 7.72 7.65
N HIS A 80 -5.55 8.20 7.37
CA HIS A 80 -5.76 9.61 7.08
C HIS A 80 -6.52 10.23 8.25
N THR A 81 -6.05 11.38 8.74
CA THR A 81 -6.73 12.12 9.82
C THR A 81 -7.52 13.26 9.20
N ALA A 82 -8.68 12.94 8.61
CA ALA A 82 -9.57 13.97 8.08
C ALA A 82 -10.36 14.65 9.21
N VAL A 83 -10.73 15.90 8.97
CA VAL A 83 -11.75 16.64 9.77
C VAL A 83 -13.17 16.13 9.45
N SER A 84 -13.30 15.32 8.39
CA SER A 84 -14.54 14.67 7.97
C SER A 84 -14.98 13.64 9.01
N ASN A 85 -16.24 13.72 9.45
CA ASN A 85 -16.87 12.72 10.31
C ASN A 85 -17.35 11.47 9.54
N ARG A 86 -16.95 11.33 8.26
CA ARG A 86 -17.35 10.23 7.38
C ARG A 86 -16.16 9.30 7.13
N PRO A 87 -16.26 8.00 7.45
CA PRO A 87 -15.24 7.03 7.08
C PRO A 87 -15.00 7.00 5.58
N ALA A 88 -13.75 6.79 5.17
CA ALA A 88 -13.37 6.78 3.77
C ALA A 88 -12.22 5.81 3.48
N LEU A 89 -12.17 5.31 2.26
CA LEU A 89 -10.98 4.73 1.66
C LEU A 89 -10.51 5.70 0.58
N THR A 90 -9.34 6.28 0.78
CA THR A 90 -8.82 7.31 -0.11
C THR A 90 -7.58 6.82 -0.84
N ILE A 91 -7.33 7.44 -2.00
CA ILE A 91 -6.09 7.27 -2.75
C ILE A 91 -5.62 8.64 -3.16
N HIS A 92 -4.34 8.95 -2.94
CA HIS A 92 -3.81 10.23 -3.40
C HIS A 92 -2.34 10.15 -3.83
N PRO A 93 -1.90 11.08 -4.71
CA PRO A 93 -0.49 11.26 -5.01
C PRO A 93 0.21 11.94 -3.83
N ILE A 94 1.53 11.82 -3.78
CA ILE A 94 2.34 12.42 -2.71
C ILE A 94 3.12 13.63 -3.20
N GLY A 95 3.41 14.53 -2.27
CA GLY A 95 4.22 15.72 -2.50
C GLY A 95 3.67 16.93 -1.78
N VAL A 96 4.51 17.96 -1.68
CA VAL A 96 4.13 19.28 -1.17
C VAL A 96 4.40 20.36 -2.24
N PRO A 97 3.76 20.25 -3.42
CA PRO A 97 4.03 21.15 -4.55
C PRO A 97 3.59 22.60 -4.29
N HIS A 98 2.74 22.82 -3.28
CA HIS A 98 2.23 24.13 -2.90
C HIS A 98 3.23 24.94 -2.04
N LEU A 99 4.25 24.30 -1.47
CA LEU A 99 5.27 24.96 -0.64
C LEU A 99 6.41 25.51 -1.51
N ARG A 100 7.06 26.58 -1.03
CA ARG A 100 8.20 27.24 -1.68
C ARG A 100 9.51 26.74 -1.09
N GLN A 101 10.59 26.91 -1.85
CA GLN A 101 11.93 26.61 -1.37
C GLN A 101 12.24 27.44 -0.10
N GLY A 102 12.62 26.75 0.98
CA GLY A 102 12.85 27.35 2.29
C GLY A 102 11.72 27.13 3.29
N ASP A 103 10.52 26.75 2.83
CA ASP A 103 9.43 26.34 3.73
C ASP A 103 9.77 24.98 4.39
N VAL A 104 9.18 24.73 5.57
CA VAL A 104 9.33 23.45 6.29
C VAL A 104 8.01 22.68 6.19
N PRO A 105 7.96 21.53 5.49
CA PRO A 105 6.76 20.70 5.42
C PRO A 105 6.42 20.12 6.80
N LEU A 106 5.14 20.19 7.18
CA LEU A 106 4.68 19.67 8.48
C LEU A 106 4.59 18.14 8.50
N GLN A 107 4.41 17.50 7.35
CA GLN A 107 4.15 16.07 7.22
C GLN A 107 5.13 15.43 6.22
N GLY A 108 6.43 15.73 6.34
CA GLY A 108 7.48 15.18 5.49
C GLY A 108 7.47 15.66 4.03
N GLY A 109 8.42 15.14 3.25
CA GLY A 109 8.64 15.49 1.85
C GLY A 109 9.47 16.77 1.65
N LYS A 110 9.51 17.23 0.40
CA LYS A 110 10.36 18.36 -0.03
C LYS A 110 9.53 19.50 -0.62
N PRO A 111 9.70 20.76 -0.16
CA PRO A 111 8.96 21.90 -0.70
C PRO A 111 9.06 22.04 -2.22
N GLY A 112 7.92 22.28 -2.87
CA GLY A 112 7.84 22.49 -4.32
C GLY A 112 8.03 21.22 -5.14
N TRP A 113 7.89 20.04 -4.52
CA TRP A 113 8.13 18.75 -5.16
C TRP A 113 6.90 17.83 -5.02
N ALA A 114 6.69 16.97 -6.02
CA ALA A 114 5.73 15.86 -5.99
C ALA A 114 6.27 14.63 -6.74
N ALA A 115 5.86 13.44 -6.28
CA ALA A 115 6.24 12.18 -6.94
C ALA A 115 5.48 12.05 -8.26
N PRO A 116 6.01 11.30 -9.24
CA PRO A 116 5.16 10.76 -10.29
C PRO A 116 4.00 9.96 -9.64
N PRO A 117 2.74 10.25 -9.96
CA PRO A 117 1.63 9.47 -9.43
C PRO A 117 1.67 8.05 -9.98
N SER A 118 1.26 7.06 -9.18
CA SER A 118 1.08 5.70 -9.68
C SER A 118 0.12 5.69 -10.88
N PRO A 119 0.48 5.08 -12.02
CA PRO A 119 -0.43 4.95 -13.16
C PRO A 119 -1.62 4.02 -12.85
N ARG A 120 -1.60 3.33 -11.70
CA ARG A 120 -2.63 2.40 -11.27
C ARG A 120 -3.70 3.04 -10.39
N MET A 121 -3.61 4.33 -10.03
CA MET A 121 -4.58 4.99 -9.14
C MET A 121 -6.04 4.85 -9.61
N ALA A 122 -6.35 5.12 -10.89
CA ALA A 122 -7.71 5.00 -11.39
C ALA A 122 -8.23 3.54 -11.42
N PRO A 123 -7.45 2.55 -11.91
CA PRO A 123 -7.78 1.13 -11.71
C PRO A 123 -8.00 0.74 -10.26
N TRP A 124 -7.18 1.26 -9.33
CA TRP A 124 -7.31 1.02 -7.89
C TRP A 124 -8.61 1.57 -7.33
N LEU A 125 -8.97 2.81 -7.64
CA LEU A 125 -10.21 3.42 -7.18
C LEU A 125 -11.43 2.59 -7.61
N LYS A 126 -11.47 2.14 -8.87
CA LYS A 126 -12.54 1.27 -9.38
C LYS A 126 -12.59 -0.08 -8.66
N LEU A 127 -11.42 -0.67 -8.41
CA LEU A 127 -11.30 -1.95 -7.72
C LEU A 127 -11.76 -1.84 -6.26
N LEU A 128 -11.32 -0.80 -5.53
CA LEU A 128 -11.75 -0.53 -4.16
C LEU A 128 -13.27 -0.35 -4.09
N LYS A 129 -13.87 0.42 -5.00
CA LYS A 129 -15.33 0.58 -5.08
C LYS A 129 -16.04 -0.75 -5.24
N THR A 130 -15.60 -1.56 -6.21
CA THR A 130 -16.21 -2.88 -6.49
C THR A 130 -16.14 -3.80 -5.27
N ILE A 131 -14.97 -3.88 -4.62
CA ILE A 131 -14.79 -4.76 -3.46
C ILE A 131 -15.57 -4.21 -2.25
N ALA A 132 -15.55 -2.90 -2.02
CA ALA A 132 -16.28 -2.24 -0.93
C ALA A 132 -17.79 -2.48 -1.03
N GLU A 133 -18.37 -2.34 -2.24
CA GLU A 133 -19.77 -2.68 -2.52
C GLU A 133 -20.05 -4.16 -2.21
N SER A 134 -19.22 -5.07 -2.72
CA SER A 134 -19.41 -6.51 -2.51
C SER A 134 -19.29 -6.95 -1.04
N ARG A 135 -18.64 -6.13 -0.20
CA ARG A 135 -18.42 -6.40 1.23
C ARG A 135 -19.29 -5.57 2.16
N GLY A 136 -20.23 -4.79 1.61
CA GLY A 136 -21.16 -3.97 2.37
C GLY A 136 -20.45 -2.93 3.24
N LEU A 137 -19.52 -2.19 2.63
CA LEU A 137 -18.92 -0.97 3.20
C LEU A 137 -19.58 0.30 2.68
N ILE A 138 -20.36 0.19 1.59
CA ILE A 138 -21.16 1.30 1.05
C ILE A 138 -22.58 1.17 1.62
N PRO A 139 -23.19 2.26 2.16
CA PRO A 139 -22.80 3.66 2.02
C PRO A 139 -21.91 4.25 3.12
N GLU A 140 -21.50 3.46 4.12
CA GLU A 140 -20.80 3.93 5.32
C GLU A 140 -19.44 4.55 5.00
N PHE A 141 -18.68 3.93 4.10
CA PHE A 141 -17.41 4.41 3.60
C PHE A 141 -17.57 5.18 2.28
N GLU A 142 -16.96 6.34 2.19
CA GLU A 142 -16.70 6.99 0.91
C GLU A 142 -15.45 6.38 0.24
N ILE A 143 -15.47 6.19 -1.08
CA ILE A 143 -14.30 5.71 -1.84
C ILE A 143 -13.90 6.79 -2.84
N THR A 144 -12.83 7.52 -2.54
CA THR A 144 -12.53 8.78 -3.24
C THR A 144 -11.04 9.00 -3.46
N LEU A 145 -10.72 10.06 -4.20
CA LEU A 145 -9.37 10.56 -4.36
C LEU A 145 -9.18 11.79 -3.48
N GLU A 146 -7.96 12.02 -3.04
CA GLU A 146 -7.57 13.29 -2.43
C GLU A 146 -6.54 14.05 -3.25
N ALA A 147 -6.33 15.31 -2.86
CA ALA A 147 -5.31 16.17 -3.45
C ALA A 147 -3.90 15.66 -3.14
N THR A 148 -2.93 16.05 -3.97
CA THR A 148 -1.52 15.79 -3.69
C THR A 148 -1.09 16.53 -2.43
N HIS A 149 -0.69 15.79 -1.40
CA HIS A 149 -0.22 16.36 -0.15
C HIS A 149 0.78 15.44 0.56
N HIS A 150 1.56 16.07 1.46
CA HIS A 150 2.57 15.50 2.35
C HIS A 150 3.65 14.61 1.70
N GLY A 151 4.63 14.18 2.49
CA GLY A 151 5.71 13.29 2.09
C GLY A 151 5.30 11.81 2.00
N PRO A 152 6.26 10.91 1.75
CA PRO A 152 7.71 11.15 1.65
C PRO A 152 8.19 11.66 0.27
N GLU A 153 9.50 11.89 0.10
CA GLU A 153 10.15 12.21 -1.18
C GLU A 153 10.66 10.93 -1.89
N THR A 154 10.08 10.60 -3.05
CA THR A 154 10.55 9.50 -3.92
C THR A 154 10.34 9.78 -5.41
N ASN A 155 11.29 9.41 -6.26
CA ASN A 155 11.17 9.62 -7.71
C ASN A 155 10.46 8.47 -8.44
N THR A 156 10.06 7.44 -7.70
CA THR A 156 9.36 6.28 -8.25
C THR A 156 7.85 6.53 -8.25
N PRO A 157 7.09 6.03 -9.26
CA PRO A 157 5.63 6.13 -9.26
C PRO A 157 4.99 5.68 -7.94
N THR A 158 4.21 6.54 -7.31
CA THR A 158 3.76 6.32 -5.92
C THR A 158 2.32 6.75 -5.70
N MET A 159 1.67 6.11 -4.73
CA MET A 159 0.40 6.56 -4.17
C MET A 159 0.31 6.16 -2.69
N PHE A 160 -0.51 6.90 -1.93
CA PHE A 160 -1.08 6.40 -0.68
C PHE A 160 -2.41 5.72 -0.95
N VAL A 161 -2.71 4.71 -0.13
CA VAL A 161 -4.03 4.12 0.04
C VAL A 161 -4.35 4.18 1.51
N GLU A 162 -5.31 5.03 1.87
CA GLU A 162 -5.57 5.35 3.28
C GLU A 162 -6.94 4.87 3.74
N ILE A 163 -7.05 4.64 5.05
CA ILE A 163 -8.30 4.33 5.73
C ILE A 163 -8.58 5.45 6.73
N GLU A 164 -9.66 6.18 6.48
CA GLU A 164 -10.27 7.10 7.44
C GLU A 164 -11.30 6.34 8.26
N LEU A 165 -11.16 6.39 9.58
CA LEU A 165 -12.12 5.85 10.53
C LEU A 165 -12.87 7.00 11.21
N LYS A 166 -14.06 6.72 11.73
CA LYS A 166 -14.77 7.69 12.57
C LYS A 166 -14.06 7.77 13.92
N VAL A 167 -14.01 8.95 14.54
CA VAL A 167 -13.38 9.17 15.85
C VAL A 167 -13.87 8.20 16.94
N GLU A 168 -15.13 7.74 16.87
CA GLU A 168 -15.69 6.74 17.81
C GLU A 168 -15.17 5.31 17.58
N ASP A 169 -14.74 4.97 16.35
CA ASP A 169 -14.18 3.65 16.01
C ASP A 169 -12.71 3.50 16.45
N GLU A 170 -12.05 4.62 16.83
CA GLU A 170 -10.68 4.62 17.37
C GLU A 170 -10.67 4.09 18.83
N GLU A 171 -11.70 4.38 19.62
CA GLU A 171 -11.79 3.96 21.02
C GLU A 171 -12.12 2.47 21.18
N GLU A 172 -12.83 1.83 20.25
CA GLU A 172 -13.02 0.36 20.27
C GLU A 172 -11.70 -0.42 20.02
N GLY A 173 -10.71 0.24 19.42
CA GLY A 173 -9.35 -0.28 19.24
C GLY A 173 -8.50 -0.23 20.52
N GLU A 174 -8.68 0.81 21.34
CA GLU A 174 -7.84 1.10 22.51
C GLU A 174 -8.49 0.75 23.87
N GLY A 175 -9.82 0.62 23.91
CA GLY A 175 -10.62 0.35 25.10
C GLY A 175 -10.68 -1.11 25.54
N GLU A 176 -9.52 -1.77 25.74
CA GLU A 176 -9.47 -3.01 26.52
C GLU A 176 -8.07 -3.26 27.11
N ARG A 177 -7.52 -2.26 27.81
CA ARG A 177 -6.47 -2.49 28.81
C ARG A 177 -7.07 -2.46 30.20
N GLU A 178 -8.04 -3.33 30.45
CA GLU A 178 -8.41 -3.69 31.82
C GLU A 178 -8.30 -5.20 32.02
N SER A 179 -7.56 -5.53 33.07
CA SER A 179 -7.15 -6.86 33.53
C SER A 179 -8.22 -7.94 33.43
N LYS A 180 -7.92 -9.04 32.71
CA LYS A 180 -8.06 -10.44 33.18
C LYS A 180 -7.67 -11.48 32.10
N SER A 181 -7.03 -12.54 32.59
CA SER A 181 -6.75 -13.84 31.94
C SER A 181 -5.41 -13.96 31.17
N ASN A 182 -4.56 -14.86 31.68
CA ASN A 182 -3.31 -15.31 31.08
C ASN A 182 -3.54 -16.33 29.95
N ARG A 183 -4.61 -16.16 29.16
CA ARG A 183 -4.84 -16.92 27.93
C ARG A 183 -4.29 -16.10 26.76
N PRO A 184 -3.63 -16.71 25.76
CA PRO A 184 -3.28 -15.98 24.55
C PRO A 184 -4.57 -15.40 23.98
N ALA A 185 -4.62 -14.06 23.87
CA ALA A 185 -5.75 -13.37 23.27
C ALA A 185 -5.96 -13.95 21.87
N LYS A 186 -7.18 -14.41 21.59
CA LYS A 186 -7.53 -14.81 20.22
C LYS A 186 -7.31 -13.59 19.32
N PRO A 187 -6.72 -13.75 18.12
CA PRO A 187 -6.53 -12.63 17.22
C PRO A 187 -7.89 -11.97 16.95
N LYS A 188 -7.99 -10.66 17.22
CA LYS A 188 -9.20 -9.87 16.91
C LYS A 188 -9.51 -10.01 15.39
N PRO A 189 -10.78 -10.16 14.99
CA PRO A 189 -11.13 -10.18 13.58
C PRO A 189 -10.71 -8.87 12.91
N LYS A 190 -10.18 -8.98 11.67
CA LYS A 190 -9.71 -7.81 10.90
C LYS A 190 -10.91 -6.97 10.44
N SER A 191 -10.79 -5.65 10.46
CA SER A 191 -11.86 -4.75 10.02
C SER A 191 -12.22 -4.98 8.54
N LYS A 192 -13.47 -4.73 8.15
CA LYS A 192 -13.92 -4.88 6.77
C LYS A 192 -13.08 -4.01 5.80
N SER A 193 -12.75 -2.78 6.20
CA SER A 193 -11.91 -1.85 5.43
C SER A 193 -10.50 -2.41 5.22
N SER A 194 -9.88 -2.98 6.25
CA SER A 194 -8.58 -3.64 6.16
C SER A 194 -8.58 -4.79 5.16
N VAL A 195 -9.64 -5.60 5.18
CA VAL A 195 -9.79 -6.72 4.26
C VAL A 195 -10.03 -6.24 2.82
N VAL A 196 -10.78 -5.14 2.61
CA VAL A 196 -10.93 -4.54 1.27
C VAL A 196 -9.59 -4.14 0.68
N VAL A 197 -8.78 -3.39 1.44
CA VAL A 197 -7.47 -2.92 0.97
C VAL A 197 -6.56 -4.12 0.65
N ALA A 198 -6.47 -5.11 1.55
CA ALA A 198 -5.65 -6.29 1.31
C ALA A 198 -6.10 -7.12 0.10
N VAL A 199 -7.42 -7.29 -0.10
CA VAL A 199 -7.95 -8.00 -1.27
C VAL A 199 -7.67 -7.22 -2.55
N ALA A 200 -7.73 -5.89 -2.52
CA ALA A 200 -7.39 -5.07 -3.67
C ALA A 200 -5.90 -5.19 -4.05
N ILE A 201 -5.00 -5.26 -3.05
CA ILE A 201 -3.57 -5.58 -3.29
C ILE A 201 -3.47 -6.93 -3.98
N GLU A 202 -4.04 -7.99 -3.39
CA GLU A 202 -3.97 -9.36 -3.90
C GLU A 202 -4.51 -9.50 -5.33
N VAL A 203 -5.67 -8.90 -5.63
CA VAL A 203 -6.24 -8.90 -6.98
C VAL A 203 -5.27 -8.26 -7.97
N GLN A 204 -4.56 -7.21 -7.57
CA GLN A 204 -3.57 -6.62 -8.45
C GLN A 204 -2.34 -7.52 -8.66
N LEU A 205 -1.87 -8.20 -7.61
CA LEU A 205 -0.79 -9.21 -7.74
C LEU A 205 -1.15 -10.22 -8.85
N GLN A 206 -2.36 -10.75 -8.78
CA GLN A 206 -2.85 -11.76 -9.72
C GLN A 206 -3.00 -11.20 -11.16
N GLN A 207 -3.45 -9.96 -11.32
CA GLN A 207 -3.54 -9.32 -12.63
C GLN A 207 -2.17 -9.16 -13.28
N HIS A 208 -1.14 -8.81 -12.51
CA HIS A 208 0.21 -8.68 -13.05
C HIS A 208 0.79 -10.04 -13.50
N GLN A 209 0.58 -11.10 -12.71
CA GLN A 209 0.97 -12.47 -13.07
C GLN A 209 0.31 -12.96 -14.36
N SER A 210 -0.98 -12.68 -14.55
CA SER A 210 -1.71 -13.10 -15.77
C SER A 210 -1.12 -12.45 -17.04
N LYS A 211 -0.75 -11.17 -16.95
CA LYS A 211 -0.11 -10.42 -18.04
C LYS A 211 1.32 -10.91 -18.30
N SER A 212 2.08 -11.24 -17.26
CA SER A 212 3.45 -11.75 -17.41
C SER A 212 3.46 -13.13 -18.10
N LYS A 213 2.58 -14.05 -17.67
CA LYS A 213 2.38 -15.37 -18.30
C LYS A 213 1.97 -15.24 -19.76
N SER A 214 1.02 -14.35 -20.06
CA SER A 214 0.56 -14.09 -21.43
C SER A 214 1.67 -13.57 -22.34
N LYS A 215 2.49 -12.61 -21.87
CA LYS A 215 3.66 -12.09 -22.62
C LYS A 215 4.71 -13.17 -22.86
N SER A 216 4.99 -14.01 -21.86
CA SER A 216 5.93 -15.15 -21.98
C SER A 216 5.48 -16.15 -23.05
N ILE A 217 4.20 -16.51 -23.06
CA ILE A 217 3.59 -17.40 -24.08
C ILE A 217 3.69 -16.77 -25.47
N ALA A 218 3.34 -15.49 -25.61
CA ALA A 218 3.43 -14.76 -26.88
C ALA A 218 4.88 -14.72 -27.41
N ARG A 219 5.87 -14.48 -26.53
CA ARG A 219 7.29 -14.47 -26.88
C ARG A 219 7.79 -15.85 -27.31
N ARG A 220 7.35 -16.92 -26.65
CA ARG A 220 7.64 -18.32 -27.06
C ARG A 220 7.02 -18.66 -28.41
N LYS A 221 5.76 -18.28 -28.66
CA LYS A 221 5.09 -18.47 -29.96
C LYS A 221 5.80 -17.71 -31.09
N ARG A 222 6.23 -16.47 -30.85
CA ARG A 222 6.99 -15.67 -31.83
C ARG A 222 8.36 -16.28 -32.13
N LYS A 223 9.12 -16.72 -31.12
CA LYS A 223 10.39 -17.44 -31.32
C LYS A 223 10.21 -18.75 -32.09
N ARG A 224 9.10 -19.48 -31.86
CA ARG A 224 8.78 -20.72 -32.57
C ARG A 224 8.42 -20.46 -34.04
N ARG A 225 7.65 -19.40 -34.34
CA ARG A 225 7.36 -18.96 -35.72
C ARG A 225 8.64 -18.58 -36.49
N LEU A 226 9.51 -17.78 -35.88
CA LEU A 226 10.80 -17.39 -36.46
C LEU A 226 11.72 -18.60 -36.72
N ARG A 227 11.71 -19.62 -35.85
CA ARG A 227 12.46 -20.87 -36.08
C ARG A 227 11.90 -21.76 -37.17
N LEU A 228 10.60 -21.69 -37.44
CA LEU A 228 9.90 -22.52 -38.44
C LEU A 228 9.81 -21.83 -39.82
N GLY A 229 10.45 -20.67 -40.01
CA GLY A 229 10.42 -19.95 -41.29
C GLY A 229 9.06 -19.34 -41.63
N PHE A 230 8.10 -19.32 -40.68
CA PHE A 230 6.84 -18.59 -40.84
C PHE A 230 7.10 -17.12 -40.49
N ILE A 231 7.54 -16.35 -41.47
CA ILE A 231 7.37 -14.88 -41.51
C ILE A 231 6.31 -14.58 -42.56
#